data_AF-A0A5D4M4D5-F1
#
_entry.id   AF-A0A5D4M4D5-F1
#
_cell.length_a   1.000
_cell.length_b   1.000
_cell.length_c   1.000
_cell.angle_alpha   90.00
_cell.angle_beta   90.00
_cell.angle_gamma   90.00
#
_symmetry.space_group_name_H-M   'P 1'
#
loop_
_entity.id
_entity.type
_entity.pdbx_description
1 polymer ?
#
loop_
_entity_poly.entity_id
_entity_poly.type
_entity_poly.pdbx_seq_one_letter_code
_entity_poly.pdbx_strand_id
1 'polypeptide(L)'
;MLKKFLELSNLETTISLRQKELLELEEKIEEKKRLLKQLSRKVRKYEEYNVAEKEVAVTAAVETEPVSEKKVGVIARTDLVRLLESGRVPQSVIESLKDQRYSKDTFDLNFPLLREVTDMGKIDELKKDHTGRSRYYAKPITIQGKKYLLCSQWFDWSKTRLVRWIGKYK
;
A
#
# COMPACT_ATOMS: atom_id res chain seq x y z
N MET A 1 -50.90 -28.12 35.23
CA MET A 1 -49.77 -29.07 35.14
C MET A 1 -49.39 -29.37 33.69
N LEU A 2 -50.35 -29.73 32.81
CA LEU A 2 -50.13 -30.07 31.39
C LEU A 2 -49.49 -28.97 30.52
N LYS A 3 -49.86 -27.69 30.68
CA LYS A 3 -49.28 -26.59 29.87
C LYS A 3 -47.76 -26.43 30.05
N LYS A 4 -47.26 -26.52 31.28
CA LYS A 4 -45.82 -26.46 31.58
C LYS A 4 -45.06 -27.65 30.99
N PHE A 5 -45.68 -28.83 30.98
CA PHE A 5 -45.09 -30.02 30.38
C PHE A 5 -44.94 -29.87 28.86
N LEU A 6 -45.96 -29.33 28.19
CA LEU A 6 -45.91 -29.04 26.75
C LEU A 6 -44.85 -27.98 26.39
N GLU A 7 -44.75 -26.92 27.20
CA GLU A 7 -43.70 -25.89 27.02
C GLU A 7 -42.29 -26.46 27.20
N LEU A 8 -42.08 -27.29 28.22
CA LEU A 8 -40.79 -27.97 28.45
C LEU A 8 -40.42 -28.91 27.29
N SER A 9 -41.39 -29.68 26.78
CA SER A 9 -41.18 -30.54 25.61
C SER A 9 -40.82 -29.75 24.34
N ASN A 10 -41.46 -28.59 24.12
CA ASN A 10 -41.14 -27.70 23.00
C ASN A 10 -39.76 -27.03 23.15
N LEU A 11 -39.36 -26.70 24.37
CA LEU A 11 -38.02 -26.20 24.68
C LEU A 11 -36.95 -27.26 24.43
N GLU A 12 -37.20 -28.50 24.86
CA GLU A 12 -36.28 -29.62 24.68
C GLU A 12 -36.04 -29.94 23.20
N THR A 13 -37.10 -29.95 22.39
CA THR A 13 -37.00 -30.12 20.93
C THR A 13 -36.23 -28.97 20.27
N THR A 14 -36.46 -27.74 20.70
CA THR A 14 -35.74 -26.56 20.19
C THR A 14 -34.25 -26.62 20.55
N ILE A 15 -33.91 -26.99 21.79
CA ILE A 15 -32.52 -27.15 22.24
C ILE A 15 -31.83 -28.25 21.43
N SER A 16 -32.49 -29.38 21.23
CA SER A 16 -31.96 -30.49 20.44
C SER A 16 -31.67 -30.08 18.98
N LEU A 17 -32.58 -29.30 18.37
CA LEU A 17 -32.38 -28.77 17.03
C LEU A 17 -31.17 -27.82 16.96
N ARG A 18 -31.04 -26.91 17.93
CA ARG A 18 -29.91 -25.96 18.02
C ARG A 18 -28.58 -26.66 18.25
N GLN A 19 -28.55 -27.72 19.06
CA GLN A 19 -27.35 -28.54 19.26
C GLN A 19 -26.90 -29.21 17.96
N LYS A 20 -27.85 -29.68 17.15
CA LYS A 20 -27.55 -30.24 15.82
C LYS A 20 -27.00 -29.18 14.86
N GLU A 21 -27.59 -27.98 14.83
CA GLU A 21 -27.08 -26.85 14.03
C GLU A 21 -25.66 -26.44 14.43
N LEU A 22 -25.37 -26.41 15.74
CA LEU A 22 -24.04 -26.07 16.25
C LEU A 22 -22.99 -27.11 15.83
N LEU A 23 -23.32 -28.40 15.91
CA LEU A 23 -22.44 -29.47 15.48
C LEU A 23 -22.12 -29.37 13.98
N GLU A 24 -23.12 -29.08 13.15
CA GLU A 24 -22.92 -28.88 11.71
C GLU A 24 -22.04 -27.66 11.40
N LEU A 25 -22.17 -26.58 12.18
CA LEU A 25 -21.31 -25.40 12.05
C LEU A 25 -19.86 -25.70 12.47
N GLU A 26 -19.66 -26.47 13.53
CA GLU A 26 -18.33 -26.90 13.98
C GLU A 26 -17.61 -27.73 12.91
N GLU A 27 -18.32 -28.66 12.26
CA GLU A 27 -17.78 -29.43 11.12
C GLU A 27 -17.36 -28.51 9.97
N LYS A 28 -18.22 -27.55 9.58
CA LYS A 28 -17.92 -26.57 8.52
C LYS A 28 -16.73 -25.67 8.87
N ILE A 29 -16.58 -25.28 10.15
CA ILE A 29 -15.43 -24.50 10.61
C ILE A 29 -14.16 -25.32 10.49
N GLU A 30 -14.19 -26.59 10.88
CA GLU A 30 -13.04 -27.48 10.80
C GLU A 30 -12.62 -27.73 9.35
N GLU A 31 -13.57 -27.92 8.43
CA GLU A 31 -13.29 -28.01 7.00
C GLU A 31 -12.62 -26.73 6.45
N LYS A 32 -13.15 -25.55 6.79
CA LYS A 32 -12.55 -24.27 6.39
C LYS A 32 -11.15 -24.09 6.94
N LYS A 33 -10.87 -24.51 8.18
CA LYS A 33 -9.50 -24.48 8.75
C LYS A 33 -8.55 -25.36 7.95
N ARG A 34 -8.99 -26.55 7.53
CA ARG A 34 -8.20 -27.45 6.67
C ARG A 34 -7.90 -26.80 5.31
N LEU A 35 -8.90 -26.20 4.68
CA LEU A 35 -8.73 -25.48 3.41
C LEU A 35 -7.78 -24.29 3.55
N LEU A 36 -7.90 -23.50 4.61
CA LEU A 36 -6.99 -22.39 4.91
C LEU A 36 -5.54 -22.87 5.09
N LYS A 37 -5.34 -24.01 5.76
CA LYS A 37 -4.02 -24.64 5.91
C LYS A 37 -3.45 -25.13 4.58
N GLN A 38 -4.29 -25.63 3.69
CA GLN A 38 -3.86 -26.00 2.33
C GLN A 38 -3.53 -24.78 1.49
N LEU A 39 -4.33 -23.71 1.60
CA LEU A 39 -4.12 -22.46 0.89
C LEU A 39 -2.83 -21.79 1.36
N SER A 40 -2.56 -21.73 2.67
CA SER A 40 -1.31 -21.15 3.19
C SER A 40 -0.08 -21.92 2.70
N ARG A 41 -0.16 -23.25 2.58
CA ARG A 41 0.89 -24.07 1.95
C ARG A 41 1.06 -23.76 0.46
N LYS A 42 -0.04 -23.57 -0.28
CA LYS A 42 0.01 -23.20 -1.71
C LYS A 42 0.57 -21.78 -1.91
N VAL A 43 0.18 -20.83 -1.07
CA VAL A 43 0.73 -19.45 -1.06
C VAL A 43 2.23 -19.51 -0.80
N ARG A 44 2.68 -20.25 0.22
CA ARG A 44 4.11 -20.44 0.49
C ARG A 44 4.85 -21.04 -0.72
N LYS A 45 4.27 -22.06 -1.37
CA LYS A 45 4.85 -22.66 -2.57
C LYS A 45 4.88 -21.71 -3.77
N TYR A 46 3.88 -20.85 -3.92
CA TYR A 46 3.84 -19.82 -4.98
C TYR A 46 4.81 -18.68 -4.69
N GLU A 47 4.99 -18.31 -3.42
CA GLU A 47 6.03 -17.40 -2.96
C GLU A 47 7.42 -17.98 -3.21
N GLU A 48 7.66 -19.25 -2.83
CA GLU A 48 8.90 -19.98 -3.12
C GLU A 48 9.18 -20.10 -4.62
N TYR A 49 8.16 -20.41 -5.44
CA TYR A 49 8.27 -20.50 -6.90
C TYR A 49 8.54 -19.13 -7.54
N ASN A 50 7.88 -18.07 -7.08
CA ASN A 50 8.14 -16.70 -7.53
C ASN A 50 9.50 -16.18 -7.06
N VAL A 51 9.98 -16.61 -5.90
CA VAL A 51 11.33 -16.31 -5.42
C VAL A 51 12.36 -17.04 -6.28
N ALA A 52 12.13 -18.31 -6.62
CA ALA A 52 13.00 -19.07 -7.52
C ALA A 52 12.99 -18.51 -8.96
N GLU A 53 11.83 -18.16 -9.53
CA GLU A 53 11.74 -17.49 -10.83
C GLU A 53 12.39 -16.10 -10.79
N LYS A 54 12.27 -15.37 -9.67
CA LYS A 54 13.00 -14.10 -9.48
C LYS A 54 14.49 -14.32 -9.34
N GLU A 55 14.97 -15.34 -8.64
CA GLU A 55 16.40 -15.62 -8.49
C GLU A 55 17.03 -16.01 -9.83
N VAL A 56 16.35 -16.85 -10.63
CA VAL A 56 16.78 -17.23 -11.98
C VAL A 56 16.74 -16.03 -12.94
N ALA A 57 15.76 -15.14 -12.82
CA ALA A 57 15.70 -13.90 -13.61
C ALA A 57 16.71 -12.82 -13.13
N VAL A 58 17.03 -12.77 -11.84
CA VAL A 58 17.95 -11.80 -11.21
C VAL A 58 19.41 -12.13 -11.53
N THR A 59 19.79 -13.41 -11.69
CA THR A 59 21.12 -13.75 -12.22
C THR A 59 21.36 -13.24 -13.64
N ALA A 60 20.30 -12.94 -14.40
CA ALA A 60 20.39 -12.40 -15.76
C ALA A 60 20.27 -10.86 -15.83
N ALA A 61 19.84 -10.17 -14.78
CA ALA A 61 19.57 -8.73 -14.82
C ALA A 61 19.87 -8.02 -13.48
N VAL A 62 21.14 -7.66 -13.29
CA VAL A 62 21.65 -6.44 -12.59
C VAL A 62 20.89 -5.94 -11.35
N GLU A 63 21.53 -6.16 -10.18
CA GLU A 63 21.50 -5.40 -8.92
C GLU A 63 20.25 -4.53 -8.60
N THR A 64 19.29 -5.04 -7.80
CA THR A 64 18.46 -4.17 -6.95
C THR A 64 18.06 -4.85 -5.63
N GLU A 65 18.43 -4.23 -4.50
CA GLU A 65 18.06 -4.68 -3.16
C GLU A 65 16.54 -4.67 -2.88
N PRO A 66 16.03 -5.62 -2.06
CA PRO A 66 14.60 -5.78 -1.78
C PRO A 66 13.99 -4.54 -1.10
N VAL A 67 12.87 -4.07 -1.68
CA VAL A 67 12.11 -2.87 -1.27
C VAL A 67 11.56 -2.96 0.18
N SER A 68 11.56 -4.15 0.78
CA SER A 68 11.07 -4.43 2.15
C SER A 68 11.79 -3.59 3.23
N GLU A 69 13.12 -3.50 3.17
CA GLU A 69 13.94 -2.86 4.22
C GLU A 69 14.16 -1.36 3.99
N LYS A 70 13.83 -0.83 2.80
CA LYS A 70 14.14 0.58 2.47
C LYS A 70 13.28 1.55 3.30
N LYS A 71 13.93 2.57 3.87
CA LYS A 71 13.24 3.69 4.54
C LYS A 71 12.34 4.42 3.55
N VAL A 72 11.21 4.98 4.00
CA VAL A 72 10.22 5.65 3.13
C VAL A 72 10.83 6.77 2.28
N GLY A 73 11.71 7.59 2.85
CA GLY A 73 12.40 8.66 2.11
C GLY A 73 13.43 8.15 1.09
N VAL A 74 13.88 6.89 1.22
CA VAL A 74 14.70 6.24 0.17
C VAL A 74 13.79 5.80 -0.97
N ILE A 75 12.69 5.11 -0.67
CA ILE A 75 11.68 4.70 -1.67
C ILE A 75 11.17 5.92 -2.47
N ALA A 76 10.91 7.03 -1.79
CA ALA A 76 10.49 8.27 -2.44
C ALA A 76 11.55 8.84 -3.39
N ARG A 77 12.84 8.77 -3.03
CA ARG A 77 13.94 9.30 -3.88
C ARG A 77 14.39 8.34 -4.98
N THR A 78 14.11 7.05 -4.85
CA THR A 78 14.52 6.04 -5.83
C THR A 78 13.36 5.61 -6.70
N ASP A 79 12.36 4.96 -6.11
CA ASP A 79 11.35 4.21 -6.83
C ASP A 79 10.28 5.15 -7.37
N LEU A 80 9.84 6.11 -6.55
CA LEU A 80 8.88 7.13 -6.96
C LEU A 80 9.48 8.07 -8.01
N VAL A 81 10.71 8.56 -7.82
CA VAL A 81 11.37 9.41 -8.84
C VAL A 81 11.47 8.66 -10.17
N ARG A 82 11.99 7.42 -10.16
CA ARG A 82 12.10 6.61 -11.39
C ARG A 82 10.76 6.44 -12.09
N LEU A 83 9.69 6.17 -11.33
CA LEU A 83 8.34 6.07 -11.88
C LEU A 83 7.87 7.39 -12.50
N LEU A 84 8.02 8.52 -11.80
CA LEU A 84 7.59 9.82 -12.29
C LEU A 84 8.36 10.25 -13.55
N GLU A 85 9.67 10.03 -13.59
CA GLU A 85 10.52 10.39 -14.74
C GLU A 85 10.31 9.43 -15.94
N SER A 86 9.76 8.23 -15.72
CA SER A 86 9.51 7.25 -16.80
C SER A 86 8.41 7.64 -17.78
N GLY A 87 7.60 8.66 -17.48
CA GLY A 87 6.46 9.08 -18.31
C GLY A 87 5.22 8.17 -18.21
N ARG A 88 5.23 7.14 -17.35
CA ARG A 88 4.08 6.24 -17.14
C ARG A 88 2.90 6.87 -16.40
N VAL A 89 3.16 7.92 -15.63
CA VAL A 89 2.12 8.62 -14.87
C VAL A 89 1.47 9.68 -15.77
N PRO A 90 0.14 9.64 -15.99
CA PRO A 90 -0.55 10.59 -16.86
C PRO A 90 -0.38 12.05 -16.40
N GLN A 91 -0.35 12.99 -17.35
CA GLN A 91 -0.16 14.41 -17.02
C GLN A 91 -1.23 14.95 -16.08
N SER A 92 -2.49 14.54 -16.21
CA SER A 92 -3.56 14.93 -15.28
C SER A 92 -3.28 14.53 -13.82
N VAL A 93 -2.60 13.40 -13.62
CA VAL A 93 -2.15 12.95 -12.30
C VAL A 93 -0.97 13.80 -11.85
N ILE A 94 0.00 14.09 -12.72
CA ILE A 94 1.12 14.99 -12.39
C ILE A 94 0.63 16.37 -11.93
N GLU A 95 -0.37 16.94 -12.62
CA GLU A 95 -1.01 18.18 -12.20
C GLU A 95 -1.66 18.06 -10.81
N SER A 96 -2.32 16.93 -10.52
CA SER A 96 -2.90 16.65 -9.20
C SER A 96 -1.83 16.53 -8.09
N LEU A 97 -0.63 16.05 -8.40
CA LEU A 97 0.48 15.94 -7.43
C LEU A 97 1.02 17.31 -6.97
N LYS A 98 0.67 18.40 -7.67
CA LYS A 98 0.95 19.78 -7.24
C LYS A 98 -0.06 20.31 -6.24
N ASP A 99 -1.19 19.62 -6.07
CA ASP A 99 -2.21 20.00 -5.11
C ASP A 99 -1.92 19.45 -3.71
N GLN A 100 -2.10 20.30 -2.70
CA GLN A 100 -1.85 19.94 -1.30
C GLN A 100 -2.89 18.94 -0.78
N ARG A 101 -4.17 19.09 -1.14
CA ARG A 101 -5.25 18.21 -0.65
C ARG A 101 -5.08 16.82 -1.23
N TYR A 102 -4.81 16.71 -2.53
CA TYR A 102 -4.49 15.45 -3.18
C TYR A 102 -3.30 14.75 -2.51
N SER A 103 -2.24 15.50 -2.21
CA SER A 103 -1.05 14.97 -1.56
C SER A 103 -1.33 14.48 -0.13
N LYS A 104 -2.21 15.17 0.61
CA LYS A 104 -2.68 14.77 1.93
C LYS A 104 -3.50 13.48 1.87
N ASP A 105 -4.50 13.42 1.00
CA ASP A 105 -5.40 12.27 0.91
C ASP A 105 -4.68 11.02 0.39
N THR A 106 -3.75 11.20 -0.55
CA THR A 106 -3.05 10.11 -1.22
C THR A 106 -1.87 9.58 -0.41
N PHE A 107 -1.03 10.46 0.14
CA PHE A 107 0.25 10.08 0.75
C PHE A 107 0.36 10.45 2.24
N ASP A 108 -0.62 11.16 2.79
CA ASP A 108 -0.56 11.79 4.11
C ASP A 108 0.53 12.87 4.24
N LEU A 109 0.78 13.61 3.15
CA LEU A 109 1.71 14.73 3.13
C LEU A 109 0.97 16.05 3.39
N ASN A 110 1.51 16.89 4.27
CA ASN A 110 0.94 18.22 4.55
C ASN A 110 1.34 19.28 3.51
N PHE A 111 2.14 18.90 2.51
CA PHE A 111 2.61 19.77 1.44
C PHE A 111 2.38 19.09 0.10
N PRO A 112 2.23 19.85 -1.00
CA PRO A 112 2.25 19.29 -2.35
C PRO A 112 3.43 18.34 -2.55
N LEU A 113 3.18 17.19 -3.17
CA LEU A 113 4.24 16.24 -3.50
C LEU A 113 5.23 16.87 -4.49
N LEU A 114 4.70 17.56 -5.49
CA LEU A 114 5.48 18.24 -6.52
C LEU A 114 5.31 19.75 -6.43
N ARG A 115 6.41 20.46 -6.64
CA ARG A 115 6.41 21.91 -6.88
C ARG A 115 7.14 22.20 -8.17
N GLU A 116 6.44 22.78 -9.14
CA GLU A 116 7.02 23.12 -10.45
C GLU A 116 8.09 24.21 -10.29
N VAL A 117 9.23 24.02 -10.95
CA VAL A 117 10.33 24.98 -10.98
C VAL A 117 10.26 25.71 -12.31
N THR A 118 9.73 26.93 -12.27
CA THR A 118 9.66 27.81 -13.44
C THR A 118 10.96 28.61 -13.65
N ASP A 119 11.71 28.84 -12.57
CA ASP A 119 12.96 29.58 -12.56
C ASP A 119 13.99 28.86 -11.69
N MET A 120 15.08 28.38 -12.33
CA MET A 120 16.15 27.65 -11.65
C MET A 120 16.92 28.54 -10.66
N GLY A 121 16.91 29.87 -10.84
CA GLY A 121 17.53 30.82 -9.91
C GLY A 121 16.82 30.93 -8.56
N LYS A 122 15.56 30.46 -8.47
CA LYS A 122 14.70 30.59 -7.27
C LYS A 122 14.46 29.28 -6.52
N ILE A 123 15.22 28.23 -6.83
CA ILE A 123 15.06 26.91 -6.18
C ILE A 123 15.16 27.01 -4.66
N ASP A 124 16.09 27.84 -4.16
CA ASP A 124 16.32 28.00 -2.72
C ASP A 124 15.17 28.66 -1.96
N GLU A 125 14.35 29.45 -2.65
CA GLU A 125 13.12 30.02 -2.14
C GLU A 125 11.98 29.00 -2.28
N LEU A 126 11.86 28.35 -3.44
CA LEU A 126 10.81 27.36 -3.72
C LEU A 126 10.89 26.12 -2.82
N LYS A 127 12.07 25.75 -2.31
CA LYS A 127 12.21 24.62 -1.38
C LYS A 127 11.68 24.93 0.02
N LYS A 128 11.56 26.21 0.38
CA LYS A 128 11.17 26.65 1.73
C LYS A 128 9.66 26.87 1.85
N ASP A 129 9.15 26.63 3.06
CA ASP A 129 7.81 27.05 3.45
C ASP A 129 7.78 28.51 3.94
N HIS A 130 6.60 28.98 4.34
CA HIS A 130 6.42 30.33 4.89
C HIS A 130 7.22 30.59 6.19
N THR A 131 7.69 29.53 6.87
CA THR A 131 8.56 29.64 8.06
C THR A 131 10.05 29.58 7.71
N GLY A 132 10.39 29.54 6.42
CA GLY A 132 11.77 29.46 5.94
C GLY A 132 12.38 28.05 6.02
N ARG A 133 11.61 27.01 6.37
CA ARG A 133 12.10 25.64 6.51
C ARG A 133 11.98 24.87 5.20
N SER A 134 13.01 24.12 4.85
CA SER A 134 13.01 23.29 3.63
C SER A 134 12.03 22.12 3.76
N ARG A 135 11.07 22.03 2.81
CA ARG A 135 10.07 20.94 2.71
C ARG A 135 10.26 20.05 1.50
N TYR A 136 11.17 20.42 0.60
CA TYR A 136 11.47 19.71 -0.62
C TYR A 136 12.95 19.32 -0.66
N TYR A 137 13.25 18.23 -1.37
CA TYR A 137 14.64 17.85 -1.65
C TYR A 137 15.33 18.90 -2.52
N ALA A 138 16.65 19.04 -2.34
CA ALA A 138 17.43 20.06 -3.02
C ALA A 138 17.58 19.82 -4.53
N LYS A 139 17.64 18.56 -4.96
CA LYS A 139 17.82 18.19 -6.37
C LYS A 139 16.46 18.12 -7.08
N PRO A 140 16.20 18.95 -8.09
CA PRO A 140 14.99 18.82 -8.91
C PRO A 140 14.99 17.54 -9.75
N ILE A 141 13.80 17.02 -10.02
CA ILE A 141 13.54 15.89 -10.93
C ILE A 141 12.93 16.38 -12.24
N THR A 142 13.00 15.55 -13.29
CA THR A 142 12.53 15.91 -14.64
C THR A 142 11.37 15.03 -15.07
N ILE A 143 10.19 15.60 -15.16
CA ILE A 143 8.97 14.88 -15.56
C ILE A 143 8.47 15.51 -16.84
N GLN A 144 8.40 14.73 -17.93
CA GLN A 144 7.89 15.18 -19.23
C GLN A 144 8.51 16.51 -19.71
N GLY A 145 9.83 16.66 -19.54
CA GLY A 145 10.58 17.85 -19.95
C GLY A 145 10.52 19.05 -18.99
N LYS A 146 9.70 18.99 -17.93
CA LYS A 146 9.58 20.05 -16.92
C LYS A 146 10.33 19.68 -15.64
N LYS A 147 10.77 20.70 -14.89
CA LYS A 147 11.51 20.53 -13.62
C LYS A 147 10.58 20.67 -12.42
N TYR A 148 10.75 19.79 -11.45
CA TYR A 148 9.96 19.77 -10.22
C TYR A 148 10.84 19.53 -8.99
N LEU A 149 10.49 20.16 -7.87
CA LEU A 149 10.97 19.79 -6.56
C LEU A 149 10.06 18.72 -5.96
N LEU A 150 10.65 17.73 -5.30
CA LEU A 150 9.95 16.63 -4.64
C LEU A 150 9.89 16.86 -3.13
N CYS A 151 8.71 16.70 -2.52
CA CYS A 151 8.53 16.81 -1.08
C CYS A 151 9.44 15.83 -0.32
N SER A 152 10.02 16.29 0.79
CA SER A 152 10.94 15.52 1.63
C SER A 152 10.34 15.08 2.96
N GLN A 153 9.11 15.51 3.29
CA GLN A 153 8.45 15.29 4.58
C GLN A 153 7.77 13.91 4.65
N TRP A 154 8.57 12.86 4.51
CA TRP A 154 8.09 11.48 4.59
C TRP A 154 8.20 10.92 6.00
N PHE A 155 7.15 10.24 6.45
CA PHE A 155 7.08 9.54 7.73
C PHE A 155 6.75 8.05 7.52
N ASP A 156 7.07 7.21 8.50
CA ASP A 156 6.94 5.76 8.35
C ASP A 156 5.51 5.31 8.04
N TRP A 157 4.50 5.99 8.60
CA TRP A 157 3.08 5.71 8.30
C TRP A 157 2.68 6.02 6.85
N SER A 158 3.40 6.91 6.16
CA SER A 158 3.19 7.19 4.73
C SER A 158 3.74 6.08 3.82
N LYS A 159 4.61 5.19 4.33
CA LYS A 159 5.30 4.15 3.53
C LYS A 159 4.31 3.26 2.78
N THR A 160 3.30 2.73 3.46
CA THR A 160 2.32 1.83 2.84
C THR A 160 1.50 2.53 1.75
N ARG A 161 1.16 3.82 1.95
CA ARG A 161 0.45 4.62 0.95
C ARG A 161 1.31 4.87 -0.29
N LEU A 162 2.56 5.26 -0.08
CA LEU A 162 3.54 5.48 -1.14
C LEU A 162 3.75 4.22 -1.99
N VAL A 163 4.06 3.09 -1.35
CA VAL A 163 4.30 1.81 -2.05
C VAL A 163 3.06 1.37 -2.83
N ARG A 164 1.87 1.48 -2.22
CA ARG A 164 0.60 1.17 -2.92
C ARG A 164 0.40 2.07 -4.13
N TRP A 165 0.66 3.37 -4.01
CA TRP A 165 0.51 4.31 -5.11
C TRP A 165 1.48 4.03 -6.25
N ILE A 166 2.76 3.76 -5.94
CA ILE A 166 3.76 3.35 -6.94
C ILE A 166 3.31 2.09 -7.67
N GLY A 167 2.75 1.11 -6.95
CA GLY A 167 2.25 -0.14 -7.52
C GLY A 167 1.09 0.04 -8.52
N LYS A 168 0.33 1.15 -8.48
CA LYS A 168 -0.75 1.43 -9.43
C LYS A 168 -0.26 1.81 -10.83
N TYR A 169 0.98 2.28 -10.94
CA TYR A 169 1.56 2.81 -12.19
C TYR A 169 2.85 2.05 -12.60
N LYS A 170 3.16 0.95 -11.92
CA LYS A 170 4.30 0.07 -12.23
C LYS A 170 4.03 -0.80 -13.45
#